data_AF-A0A955K5B0-F1
#
_entry.id   AF-A0A955K5B0-F1
#
_cell.length_a   1.000
_cell.length_b   1.000
_cell.length_c   1.000
_cell.angle_alpha   90.00
_cell.angle_beta   90.00
_cell.angle_gamma   90.00
#
_symmetry.space_group_name_H-M   'P 1'
#
loop_
_entity.id
_entity.type
_entity.pdbx_description
1 polymer ?
#
loop_
_entity_poly.entity_id
_entity_poly.type
_entity_poly.pdbx_seq_one_letter_code
_entity_poly.pdbx_strand_id
1 'polypeptide(L)'
;MEFNSPILNQQARGQSHNEPTPKKKRSKLKLINTITVTLLISVALLVGAIIFITSTTEKSSESNLVDKSKFQAVFLQGGQVYFGKIKTINKEYVAIDSIYYLKVNESGTETTTANQDVSLTRLGCELHGPQDLMVISKSNVTFWENLKDDGQVAEAINKFIQQNPNGQTCANANTSTTEQQSTAQPQQSTEQSTKQQVETTLP
;
A
#
# COMPACT_ATOMS: atom_id res chain seq x y z
N MET A 1 31.45 119.97 1.76
CA MET A 1 32.54 120.23 0.82
C MET A 1 32.79 118.90 0.10
N GLU A 2 31.97 118.57 -0.89
CA GLU A 2 32.20 118.85 -2.33
C GLU A 2 33.49 118.23 -2.89
N PHE A 3 33.32 117.16 -3.68
CA PHE A 3 33.99 116.78 -4.94
C PHE A 3 33.11 115.61 -5.49
N ASN A 4 32.28 115.66 -6.54
CA ASN A 4 32.44 116.12 -7.94
C ASN A 4 33.67 115.43 -8.58
N SER A 5 33.63 114.60 -9.63
CA SER A 5 32.66 114.20 -10.65
C SER A 5 33.22 112.98 -11.44
N PRO A 6 32.50 112.38 -12.43
CA PRO A 6 32.74 111.06 -13.03
C PRO A 6 33.44 111.08 -14.41
N ILE A 7 33.94 109.92 -14.89
CA ILE A 7 34.22 109.57 -16.32
C ILE A 7 34.03 108.04 -16.43
N LEU A 8 32.96 107.49 -17.02
CA LEU A 8 32.56 107.32 -18.43
C LEU A 8 33.51 106.45 -19.29
N ASN A 9 32.89 105.47 -19.96
CA ASN A 9 33.28 104.86 -21.24
C ASN A 9 34.15 103.58 -21.17
N GLN A 10 33.59 102.41 -21.49
CA GLN A 10 33.56 101.93 -22.87
C GLN A 10 32.75 100.63 -23.03
N GLN A 11 32.13 100.55 -24.20
CA GLN A 11 31.13 99.59 -24.65
C GLN A 11 31.65 98.17 -24.90
N ALA A 12 30.72 97.23 -24.67
CA ALA A 12 30.26 96.18 -25.60
C ALA A 12 30.94 94.80 -25.68
N ARG A 13 30.01 93.83 -25.72
CA ARG A 13 30.03 92.52 -26.42
C ARG A 13 30.75 91.36 -25.74
N GLY A 14 29.95 90.66 -24.92
CA GLY A 14 29.45 89.32 -25.30
C GLY A 14 30.37 88.16 -24.98
N GLN A 15 29.95 87.28 -24.05
CA GLN A 15 30.29 85.86 -24.07
C GLN A 15 29.34 85.03 -23.20
N SER A 16 28.47 84.30 -23.92
CA SER A 16 28.00 82.93 -23.66
C SER A 16 27.63 82.52 -22.23
N HIS A 17 26.36 82.70 -21.87
CA HIS A 17 25.71 81.89 -20.84
C HIS A 17 25.56 80.45 -21.35
N ASN A 18 26.43 79.54 -20.91
CA ASN A 18 26.23 78.10 -21.02
C ASN A 18 25.46 77.61 -19.80
N GLU A 19 24.15 77.43 -19.95
CA GLU A 19 23.29 76.77 -18.98
C GLU A 19 23.46 75.23 -19.10
N PRO A 20 23.82 74.51 -18.03
CA PRO A 20 23.91 73.06 -18.09
C PRO A 20 22.49 72.46 -18.05
N THR A 21 22.00 72.02 -19.20
CA THR A 21 20.75 71.24 -19.27
C THR A 21 20.90 69.89 -18.54
N PRO A 22 19.95 69.50 -17.66
CA PRO A 22 20.04 68.23 -16.96
C PRO A 22 19.66 67.09 -17.91
N LYS A 23 20.65 66.27 -18.31
CA LYS A 23 20.42 65.04 -19.07
C LYS A 23 19.56 64.07 -18.25
N LYS A 24 18.30 63.92 -18.66
CA LYS A 24 17.24 63.08 -18.06
C LYS A 24 17.60 61.59 -18.12
N LYS A 25 18.35 61.08 -17.14
CA LYS A 25 18.70 59.66 -16.95
C LYS A 25 17.65 58.94 -16.07
N ARG A 26 16.38 58.88 -16.49
CA ARG A 26 15.27 58.28 -15.68
C ARG A 26 14.27 57.40 -16.47
N SER A 27 14.74 56.49 -17.34
CA SER A 27 13.82 55.49 -17.96
C SER A 27 14.29 54.03 -17.90
N LYS A 28 15.60 53.76 -17.82
CA LYS A 28 16.12 52.38 -17.83
C LYS A 28 15.74 51.56 -16.58
N LEU A 29 15.63 52.21 -15.41
CA LEU A 29 15.30 51.52 -14.16
C LEU A 29 13.83 51.06 -14.10
N LYS A 30 12.90 51.80 -14.72
CA LYS A 30 11.49 51.41 -14.80
C LYS A 30 11.28 50.22 -15.72
N LEU A 31 12.02 50.15 -16.83
CA LEU A 31 11.95 49.04 -17.78
C LEU A 31 12.54 47.74 -17.21
N ILE A 32 13.64 47.83 -16.45
CA ILE A 32 14.24 46.66 -15.77
C ILE A 32 13.26 46.11 -14.74
N ASN A 33 12.66 46.97 -13.90
CA ASN A 33 11.68 46.52 -12.90
C ASN A 33 10.45 45.85 -13.54
N THR A 34 9.93 46.34 -14.67
CA THR A 34 8.82 45.68 -15.36
C THR A 34 9.21 44.31 -15.93
N ILE A 35 10.41 44.17 -16.51
CA ILE A 35 10.88 42.89 -17.05
C ILE A 35 11.08 41.86 -15.93
N THR A 36 11.66 42.28 -14.80
CA THR A 36 11.85 41.39 -13.63
C THR A 36 10.51 40.94 -13.06
N VAL A 37 9.52 41.83 -12.93
CA VAL A 37 8.18 41.46 -12.44
C VAL A 37 7.47 40.50 -13.39
N THR A 38 7.49 40.76 -14.70
CA THR A 38 6.87 39.86 -15.69
C THR A 38 7.55 38.49 -15.72
N LEU A 39 8.89 38.44 -15.59
CA LEU A 39 9.63 37.19 -15.50
C LEU A 39 9.26 36.40 -14.24
N LEU A 40 9.16 37.05 -13.08
CA LEU A 40 8.78 36.40 -11.82
C LEU A 40 7.36 35.84 -11.87
N ILE A 41 6.40 36.57 -12.45
CA ILE A 41 5.03 36.10 -12.63
C ILE A 41 5.00 34.89 -13.58
N SER A 42 5.73 34.95 -14.69
CA SER A 42 5.84 33.83 -15.63
C SER A 42 6.40 32.58 -14.95
N VAL A 43 7.47 32.71 -14.17
CA VAL A 43 8.06 31.61 -13.40
C VAL A 43 7.08 31.07 -12.36
N ALA A 44 6.37 31.93 -11.63
CA ALA A 44 5.38 31.51 -10.64
C ALA A 44 4.22 30.73 -11.28
N LEU A 45 3.74 31.16 -12.45
CA LEU A 45 2.71 30.45 -13.22
C LEU A 45 3.23 29.10 -13.72
N LEU A 46 4.49 29.03 -14.17
CA LEU A 46 5.12 27.80 -14.63
C LEU A 46 5.27 26.78 -13.49
N VAL A 47 5.72 27.23 -12.32
CA VAL A 47 5.81 26.39 -11.10
C VAL A 47 4.41 25.95 -10.65
N GLY A 48 3.42 26.85 -10.66
CA GLY A 48 2.03 26.52 -10.35
C GLY A 48 1.46 25.47 -11.31
N ALA A 49 1.72 25.59 -12.61
CA ALA A 49 1.30 24.61 -13.61
C ALA A 49 1.97 23.25 -13.43
N ILE A 50 3.27 23.21 -13.09
CA ILE A 50 3.99 21.95 -12.82
C ILE A 50 3.43 21.26 -11.57
N ILE A 51 3.18 22.00 -10.49
CA ILE A 51 2.55 21.47 -9.27
C ILE A 51 1.14 20.95 -9.59
N PHE A 52 0.36 21.68 -10.37
CA PHE A 52 -0.97 21.27 -10.78
C PHE A 52 -0.93 19.97 -11.60
N ILE A 53 -0.11 19.90 -12.65
CA ILE A 53 0.05 18.70 -13.50
C ILE A 53 0.53 17.49 -12.68
N THR A 54 1.50 17.68 -11.78
CA THR A 54 1.99 16.59 -10.91
C THR A 54 0.95 16.16 -9.87
N SER A 55 0.06 17.05 -9.45
CA SER A 55 -1.04 16.73 -8.52
C SER A 55 -2.24 16.04 -9.19
N THR A 56 -2.48 16.30 -10.48
CA THR A 56 -3.65 15.76 -11.22
C THR A 56 -3.32 14.54 -12.07
N THR A 57 -2.09 14.00 -11.99
CA THR A 57 -1.80 12.70 -12.61
C THR A 57 -2.49 11.61 -11.81
N GLU A 58 -3.68 11.23 -12.26
CA GLU A 58 -4.40 10.05 -11.78
C GLU A 58 -3.56 8.80 -12.05
N LYS A 59 -2.63 8.50 -11.13
CA LYS A 59 -2.06 7.16 -11.04
C LYS A 59 -3.24 6.23 -10.78
N SER A 60 -3.50 5.30 -11.70
CA SER A 60 -4.45 4.23 -11.48
C SER A 60 -4.11 3.57 -10.15
N SER A 61 -4.98 3.80 -9.15
CA SER A 61 -4.75 3.28 -7.81
C SER A 61 -4.81 1.77 -7.87
N GLU A 62 -3.85 1.08 -7.25
CA GLU A 62 -3.83 -0.38 -7.13
C GLU A 62 -5.17 -0.93 -6.61
N SER A 63 -5.87 -0.14 -5.77
CA SER A 63 -7.22 -0.43 -5.29
C SER A 63 -8.26 -0.64 -6.38
N ASN A 64 -8.09 -0.04 -7.55
CA ASN A 64 -9.04 -0.17 -8.67
C ASN A 64 -8.91 -1.53 -9.38
N LEU A 65 -7.81 -2.25 -9.16
CA LEU A 65 -7.58 -3.59 -9.71
C LEU A 65 -8.27 -4.67 -8.86
N VAL A 66 -8.68 -4.34 -7.63
CA VAL A 66 -9.34 -5.28 -6.72
C VAL A 66 -10.78 -5.45 -7.14
N ASP A 67 -11.12 -6.65 -7.61
CA ASP A 67 -12.49 -7.01 -7.91
C ASP A 67 -13.22 -7.40 -6.61
N LYS A 68 -14.02 -6.48 -6.08
CA LYS A 68 -14.75 -6.69 -4.82
C LYS A 68 -15.74 -7.85 -4.89
N SER A 69 -16.16 -8.27 -6.08
CA SER A 69 -17.05 -9.43 -6.26
C SER A 69 -16.32 -10.77 -6.07
N LYS A 70 -14.99 -10.79 -6.24
CA LYS A 70 -14.15 -11.99 -6.17
C LYS A 70 -13.39 -12.10 -4.85
N PHE A 71 -12.97 -13.30 -4.50
CA PHE A 71 -11.96 -13.49 -3.46
C PHE A 71 -10.58 -13.15 -4.04
N GLN A 72 -9.65 -12.78 -3.18
CA GLN A 72 -8.26 -12.53 -3.51
C GLN A 72 -7.36 -13.52 -2.78
N ALA A 73 -6.30 -13.97 -3.44
CA ALA A 73 -5.15 -14.57 -2.77
C ALA A 73 -4.12 -13.47 -2.49
N VAL A 74 -3.63 -13.41 -1.25
CA VAL A 74 -2.58 -12.48 -0.81
C VAL A 74 -1.39 -13.29 -0.35
N PHE A 75 -0.29 -13.16 -1.11
CA PHE A 75 0.95 -13.89 -0.90
C PHE A 75 1.91 -13.03 -0.09
N LEU A 76 2.38 -13.56 1.03
CA LEU A 76 3.29 -12.86 1.92
C LEU A 76 4.75 -13.25 1.65
N GLN A 77 5.66 -12.40 2.13
CA GLN A 77 7.04 -12.79 2.30
C GLN A 77 7.13 -14.03 3.20
N GLY A 78 7.93 -15.01 2.81
CA GLY A 78 8.02 -16.31 3.50
C GLY A 78 7.06 -17.39 2.99
N GLY A 79 6.26 -17.10 1.95
CA GLY A 79 5.46 -18.11 1.24
C GLY A 79 4.09 -18.40 1.86
N GLN A 80 3.73 -17.76 2.98
CA GLN A 80 2.38 -17.84 3.54
C GLN A 80 1.37 -17.19 2.57
N VAL A 81 0.23 -17.85 2.41
CA VAL A 81 -0.88 -17.35 1.58
C VAL A 81 -2.13 -17.25 2.44
N TYR A 82 -2.86 -16.14 2.27
CA TYR A 82 -4.20 -15.95 2.80
C TYR A 82 -5.17 -15.70 1.65
N PHE A 83 -6.39 -16.21 1.78
CA PHE A 83 -7.48 -15.98 0.85
C PHE A 83 -8.57 -15.18 1.54
N GLY A 84 -9.17 -14.20 0.88
CA GLY A 84 -10.24 -13.42 1.48
C GLY A 84 -10.69 -12.28 0.60
N LYS A 85 -11.31 -11.26 1.19
CA LYS A 85 -11.78 -10.06 0.49
C LYS A 85 -10.89 -8.88 0.89
N ILE A 86 -10.16 -8.31 -0.08
CA ILE A 86 -9.39 -7.11 0.17
C ILE A 86 -10.34 -5.92 0.36
N LYS A 87 -10.33 -5.34 1.57
CA LYS A 87 -11.14 -4.18 1.95
C LYS A 87 -10.44 -2.88 1.65
N THR A 88 -9.13 -2.84 1.83
CA THR A 88 -8.31 -1.66 1.59
C THR A 88 -6.94 -2.08 1.12
N ILE A 89 -6.43 -1.37 0.12
CA ILE A 89 -5.05 -1.50 -0.33
C ILE A 89 -4.53 -0.11 -0.63
N ASN A 90 -3.40 0.22 -0.02
CA ASN A 90 -2.71 1.48 -0.23
C ASN A 90 -1.19 1.26 -0.11
N LYS A 91 -0.43 2.35 -0.05
CA LYS A 91 1.04 2.29 0.01
C LYS A 91 1.58 1.72 1.34
N GLU A 92 0.77 1.70 2.38
CA GLU A 92 1.18 1.34 3.74
C GLU A 92 0.76 -0.08 4.09
N TYR A 93 -0.46 -0.48 3.74
CA TYR A 93 -1.01 -1.78 4.13
C TYR A 93 -2.05 -2.35 3.17
N VAL A 94 -2.32 -3.65 3.35
CA VAL A 94 -3.45 -4.39 2.79
C VAL A 94 -4.31 -4.88 3.95
N ALA A 95 -5.60 -4.56 3.92
CA ALA A 95 -6.59 -5.06 4.87
C ALA A 95 -7.49 -6.08 4.19
N ILE A 96 -7.64 -7.25 4.80
CA ILE A 96 -8.42 -8.38 4.28
C ILE A 96 -9.45 -8.78 5.34
N ASP A 97 -10.68 -9.09 4.93
CA ASP A 97 -11.69 -9.77 5.76
C ASP A 97 -12.20 -11.06 5.09
N SER A 98 -13.05 -11.82 5.77
CA SER A 98 -13.49 -13.15 5.31
C SER A 98 -12.30 -14.05 4.99
N ILE A 99 -11.42 -14.23 5.98
CA ILE A 99 -10.06 -14.76 5.75
C ILE A 99 -10.02 -16.29 5.87
N TYR A 100 -9.35 -16.94 4.94
CA TYR A 100 -9.13 -18.38 4.88
C TYR A 100 -7.66 -18.72 4.61
N TYR A 101 -7.22 -19.87 5.09
CA TYR A 101 -5.89 -20.43 4.83
C TYR A 101 -5.96 -21.95 4.68
N LEU A 102 -4.96 -22.52 4.02
CA LEU A 102 -4.84 -23.96 3.85
C LEU A 102 -4.13 -24.56 5.06
N LYS A 103 -4.68 -25.65 5.58
CA LYS A 103 -4.02 -26.54 6.54
C LYS A 103 -3.70 -27.84 5.84
N VAL A 104 -2.43 -28.24 5.91
CA VAL A 104 -2.00 -29.58 5.51
C VAL A 104 -2.16 -30.46 6.74
N ASN A 105 -2.97 -31.51 6.63
CA ASN A 105 -3.08 -32.51 7.69
C ASN A 105 -1.86 -33.43 7.61
N GLU A 106 -0.92 -33.33 8.55
CA GLU A 106 0.27 -34.20 8.62
C GLU A 106 -0.05 -35.60 9.19
N SER A 107 -1.18 -36.19 8.77
CA SER A 107 -1.61 -37.51 9.23
C SER A 107 -1.35 -38.53 8.12
N GLY A 108 -0.12 -39.04 8.04
CA GLY A 108 0.21 -40.13 7.12
C GLY A 108 1.68 -40.52 7.14
N THR A 109 2.01 -41.54 7.93
CA THR A 109 3.25 -42.31 7.80
C THR A 109 3.41 -42.81 6.36
N GLU A 110 4.53 -42.44 5.73
CA GLU A 110 5.23 -43.16 4.66
C GLU A 110 4.35 -44.10 3.81
N THR A 111 3.62 -43.57 2.82
CA THR A 111 3.34 -44.30 1.57
C THR A 111 2.86 -43.37 0.47
N THR A 112 3.60 -43.42 -0.62
CA THR A 112 3.42 -42.83 -1.94
C THR A 112 1.95 -42.83 -2.43
N THR A 113 1.25 -41.69 -2.34
CA THR A 113 0.26 -41.19 -3.33
C THR A 113 -0.10 -39.75 -2.98
N ALA A 114 0.06 -38.86 -3.96
CA ALA A 114 -0.15 -37.42 -3.88
C ALA A 114 -1.63 -37.02 -3.78
N ASN A 115 -2.24 -37.26 -2.62
CA ASN A 115 -3.42 -36.55 -2.17
C ASN A 115 -3.13 -36.07 -0.74
N GLN A 116 -2.36 -34.99 -0.65
CA GLN A 116 -2.31 -34.24 0.60
C GLN A 116 -3.74 -33.74 0.82
N ASP A 117 -4.39 -34.19 1.89
CA ASP A 117 -5.68 -33.66 2.31
C ASP A 117 -5.47 -32.22 2.78
N VAL A 118 -5.49 -31.31 1.81
CA VAL A 118 -5.42 -29.88 2.02
C VAL A 118 -6.82 -29.43 2.45
N SER A 119 -6.95 -29.04 3.71
CA SER A 119 -8.21 -28.54 4.25
C SER A 119 -8.19 -27.01 4.30
N LEU A 120 -9.29 -26.38 3.87
CA LEU A 120 -9.47 -24.95 3.97
C LEU A 120 -10.03 -24.61 5.36
N THR A 121 -9.37 -23.71 6.09
CA THR A 121 -9.83 -23.21 7.40
C THR A 121 -10.09 -21.71 7.33
N ARG A 122 -11.18 -21.24 7.94
CA ARG A 122 -11.43 -19.80 8.14
C ARG A 122 -10.75 -19.31 9.42
N LEU A 123 -10.19 -18.11 9.36
CA LEU A 123 -9.60 -17.41 10.50
C LEU A 123 -10.68 -17.03 11.54
N GLY A 124 -10.32 -17.05 12.83
CA GLY A 124 -11.14 -16.49 13.92
C GLY A 124 -11.23 -17.38 15.16
N CYS A 125 -10.92 -18.68 15.02
CA CYS A 125 -11.01 -19.66 16.13
C CYS A 125 -9.64 -20.15 16.61
N GLU A 126 -8.58 -19.44 16.27
CA GLU A 126 -7.25 -19.66 16.82
C GLU A 126 -7.21 -19.32 18.31
N LEU A 127 -6.20 -19.84 19.03
CA LEU A 127 -6.00 -19.60 20.46
C LEU A 127 -5.98 -18.11 20.84
N HIS A 128 -5.46 -17.26 19.96
CA HIS A 128 -5.36 -15.81 20.18
C HIS A 128 -6.62 -15.03 19.78
N GLY A 129 -7.67 -15.72 19.31
CA GLY A 129 -9.01 -15.17 19.04
C GLY A 129 -9.02 -13.93 18.15
N PRO A 130 -8.44 -13.96 16.94
CA PRO A 130 -8.40 -12.78 16.09
C PRO A 130 -9.82 -12.42 15.64
N GLN A 131 -10.03 -11.13 15.38
CA GLN A 131 -11.19 -10.70 14.59
C GLN A 131 -11.03 -11.21 13.15
N ASP A 132 -12.14 -11.30 12.40
CA ASP A 132 -12.13 -11.59 10.96
C ASP A 132 -11.67 -10.36 10.14
N LEU A 133 -10.48 -9.87 10.49
CA LEU A 133 -9.80 -8.74 9.88
C LEU A 133 -8.29 -8.92 10.07
N MET A 134 -7.54 -8.84 8.99
CA MET A 134 -6.08 -8.87 9.01
C MET A 134 -5.54 -7.66 8.27
N VAL A 135 -4.67 -6.92 8.95
CA VAL A 135 -3.97 -5.75 8.39
C VAL A 135 -2.50 -6.12 8.25
N ILE A 136 -2.02 -6.08 7.01
CA ILE A 136 -0.69 -6.54 6.64
C ILE A 136 0.08 -5.36 6.07
N SER A 137 1.30 -5.12 6.55
CA SER A 137 2.18 -4.11 5.95
C SER A 137 2.36 -4.40 4.46
N LYS A 138 2.22 -3.38 3.61
CA LYS A 138 2.36 -3.50 2.16
C LYS A 138 3.75 -4.02 1.78
N SER A 139 4.77 -3.72 2.60
CA SER A 139 6.13 -4.24 2.43
C SER A 139 6.22 -5.76 2.52
N ASN A 140 5.30 -6.41 3.25
CA ASN A 140 5.32 -7.86 3.48
C ASN A 140 4.45 -8.63 2.48
N VAL A 141 3.76 -7.93 1.57
CA VAL A 141 2.95 -8.54 0.51
C VAL A 141 3.81 -8.65 -0.74
N THR A 142 4.05 -9.88 -1.20
CA THR A 142 4.83 -10.15 -2.43
C THR A 142 3.98 -9.82 -3.66
N PHE A 143 2.75 -10.35 -3.71
CA PHE A 143 1.74 -10.04 -4.71
C PHE A 143 0.35 -10.46 -4.21
N TRP A 144 -0.68 -10.07 -4.95
CA TRP A 144 -2.04 -10.54 -4.75
C TRP A 144 -2.74 -10.69 -6.10
N GLU A 145 -3.80 -11.48 -6.16
CA GLU A 145 -4.58 -11.71 -7.38
C GLU A 145 -6.05 -11.93 -7.09
N ASN A 146 -6.91 -11.60 -8.06
CA ASN A 146 -8.34 -11.96 -8.00
C ASN A 146 -8.50 -13.44 -8.41
N LEU A 147 -9.19 -14.21 -7.59
CA LEU A 147 -9.50 -15.61 -7.89
C LEU A 147 -10.60 -15.71 -8.94
N LYS A 148 -10.53 -16.74 -9.79
CA LYS A 148 -11.65 -17.09 -10.68
C LYS A 148 -12.75 -17.78 -9.89
N ASP A 149 -13.99 -17.58 -10.31
CA ASP A 149 -15.16 -18.17 -9.65
C ASP A 149 -15.19 -19.71 -9.76
N ASP A 150 -14.62 -20.25 -10.84
CA ASP A 150 -14.42 -21.69 -11.12
C ASP A 150 -13.09 -22.25 -10.56
N GLY A 151 -12.37 -21.45 -9.76
CA GLY A 151 -11.15 -21.90 -9.11
C GLY A 151 -11.46 -22.76 -7.88
N GLN A 152 -10.74 -23.87 -7.69
CA GLN A 152 -10.95 -24.81 -6.58
C GLN A 152 -11.02 -24.13 -5.20
N VAL A 153 -10.19 -23.10 -4.97
CA VAL A 153 -10.20 -22.35 -3.69
C VAL A 153 -11.47 -21.51 -3.54
N ALA A 154 -11.90 -20.82 -4.60
CA ALA A 154 -13.13 -20.02 -4.56
C ALA A 154 -14.36 -20.92 -4.35
N GLU A 155 -14.41 -22.06 -5.04
CA GLU A 155 -15.45 -23.08 -4.85
C GLU A 155 -15.46 -23.66 -3.42
N ALA A 156 -14.29 -23.97 -2.87
CA ALA A 156 -14.16 -24.47 -1.50
C ALA A 156 -14.62 -23.44 -0.47
N ILE A 157 -14.27 -22.15 -0.65
CA ILE A 157 -14.76 -21.06 0.20
C ILE A 157 -16.29 -20.95 0.10
N ASN A 158 -16.83 -20.97 -1.12
CA ASN A 158 -18.28 -20.87 -1.35
C ASN A 158 -19.03 -22.05 -0.69
N LYS A 159 -18.51 -23.28 -0.83
CA LYS A 159 -19.05 -24.47 -0.17
C LYS A 159 -19.00 -24.33 1.35
N PHE A 160 -17.89 -23.84 1.90
CA PHE A 160 -17.76 -23.58 3.33
C PHE A 160 -18.83 -22.58 3.81
N ILE A 161 -19.04 -21.47 3.09
CA ILE A 161 -20.04 -20.46 3.44
C ILE A 161 -21.45 -21.05 3.41
N GLN A 162 -21.78 -21.86 2.40
CA GLN A 162 -23.09 -22.52 2.28
C GLN A 162 -23.35 -23.50 3.43
N GLN A 163 -22.33 -24.24 3.86
CA GLN A 163 -22.42 -25.19 4.98
C GLN A 163 -22.44 -24.49 6.35
N ASN A 164 -21.95 -23.25 6.42
CA ASN A 164 -21.83 -22.47 7.66
C ASN A 164 -22.54 -21.10 7.53
N PRO A 165 -23.88 -21.07 7.36
CA PRO A 165 -24.62 -19.83 7.08
C PRO A 165 -24.55 -18.80 8.23
N ASN A 166 -24.33 -19.26 9.46
CA ASN A 166 -24.17 -18.40 10.65
C ASN A 166 -22.70 -18.08 10.94
N GLY A 167 -21.78 -18.40 10.02
CA GLY A 167 -20.34 -18.35 10.24
C GLY A 167 -19.80 -19.57 11.00
N GLN A 168 -18.49 -19.61 11.17
CA GLN A 168 -17.82 -20.67 11.93
C GLN A 168 -18.06 -20.48 13.42
N THR A 169 -18.39 -21.58 14.11
CA THR A 169 -18.40 -21.60 15.58
C THR A 169 -17.11 -22.22 16.07
N CYS A 170 -16.48 -21.62 17.09
CA CYS A 170 -15.21 -22.12 17.61
C CYS A 170 -15.32 -23.45 18.37
N ALA A 171 -16.53 -23.90 18.67
CA ALA A 171 -16.79 -25.25 19.17
C ALA A 171 -16.56 -26.34 18.11
N ASN A 172 -16.78 -26.03 16.82
CA ASN A 172 -16.71 -26.97 15.70
C ASN A 172 -15.50 -26.70 14.78
N ALA A 173 -14.71 -25.68 15.08
CA ALA A 173 -13.56 -25.22 14.30
C ALA A 173 -12.40 -26.23 14.17
N ASN A 174 -12.36 -27.22 15.05
CA ASN A 174 -11.34 -28.28 15.06
C ASN A 174 -11.82 -29.58 14.39
N THR A 175 -13.01 -29.58 13.81
CA THR A 175 -13.63 -30.76 13.19
C THR A 175 -13.80 -30.54 11.69
N SER A 176 -12.68 -30.43 10.95
CA SER A 176 -12.72 -30.45 9.50
C SER A 176 -13.05 -31.85 9.00
N THR A 177 -14.28 -32.02 8.52
CA THR A 177 -14.70 -32.86 7.39
C THR A 177 -14.16 -34.31 7.34
N THR A 178 -14.82 -35.22 8.04
CA THR A 178 -14.81 -36.66 7.70
C THR A 178 -16.23 -37.09 7.38
N GLU A 179 -16.68 -36.84 6.15
CA GLU A 179 -17.84 -37.53 5.59
C GLU A 179 -17.37 -38.38 4.41
N GLN A 180 -17.00 -39.63 4.71
CA GLN A 180 -17.20 -40.77 3.82
C GLN A 180 -17.24 -42.07 4.65
N GLN A 181 -18.47 -42.43 5.03
CA GLN A 181 -19.06 -43.77 4.99
C GLN A 181 -18.11 -44.98 5.13
N SER A 182 -18.10 -45.60 6.31
CA SER A 182 -17.91 -47.05 6.41
C SER A 182 -18.75 -47.65 7.53
N THR A 183 -19.57 -48.61 7.12
CA THR A 183 -20.49 -49.42 7.90
C THR A 183 -19.77 -50.29 8.93
N ALA A 184 -20.37 -50.41 10.11
CA ALA A 184 -19.93 -51.22 11.23
C ALA A 184 -19.75 -52.73 10.92
N GLN A 185 -18.68 -53.35 11.43
CA GLN A 185 -18.70 -54.68 12.09
C GLN A 185 -17.39 -54.93 12.91
N PRO A 186 -17.39 -55.69 14.04
CA PRO A 186 -16.38 -55.57 15.09
C PRO A 186 -15.33 -56.71 15.16
N GLN A 187 -14.30 -56.42 16.00
CA GLN A 187 -13.41 -57.32 16.76
C GLN A 187 -12.28 -58.09 16.05
N GLN A 188 -11.04 -57.81 16.47
CA GLN A 188 -10.28 -58.77 17.29
C GLN A 188 -9.06 -58.09 17.95
N SER A 189 -9.07 -58.06 19.29
CA SER A 189 -7.93 -57.77 20.14
C SER A 189 -7.21 -59.09 20.43
N THR A 190 -5.92 -59.18 20.08
CA THR A 190 -5.04 -60.20 20.64
C THR A 190 -3.95 -59.51 21.44
N GLU A 191 -4.07 -59.61 22.75
CA GLU A 191 -3.01 -59.33 23.71
C GLU A 191 -1.82 -60.24 23.41
N GLN A 192 -0.62 -59.67 23.34
CA GLN A 192 0.58 -60.43 23.68
C GLN A 192 1.53 -59.57 24.50
N SER A 193 1.52 -59.89 25.79
CA SER A 193 2.44 -59.47 26.83
C SER A 193 3.83 -60.07 26.56
N THR A 194 4.86 -59.23 26.43
CA THR A 194 6.26 -59.67 26.55
C THR A 194 6.91 -58.96 27.73
N LYS A 195 7.22 -59.75 28.76
CA LYS A 195 7.97 -59.37 29.95
C LYS A 195 9.44 -59.07 29.59
N GLN A 196 9.87 -57.87 29.95
CA GLN A 196 11.00 -57.57 30.83
C GLN A 196 12.22 -58.52 30.77
N GLN A 197 13.33 -58.05 30.20
CA GLN A 197 14.65 -58.32 30.76
C GLN A 197 15.45 -57.02 30.88
N VAL A 198 15.95 -56.84 32.09
CA VAL A 198 16.82 -55.77 32.58
C VAL A 198 18.25 -56.18 32.24
N GLU A 199 18.98 -55.33 31.51
CA GLU A 199 20.42 -55.44 31.42
C GLU A 199 21.04 -54.13 31.91
N THR A 200 21.58 -54.20 33.12
CA THR A 200 22.43 -53.21 33.75
C THR A 200 23.82 -53.83 33.79
N THR A 201 24.81 -53.32 33.05
CA THR A 201 26.22 -53.25 33.49
C THR A 201 26.99 -52.29 32.57
N LEU A 202 27.47 -51.18 33.14
CA LEU A 202 28.63 -50.40 32.69
C LEU A 202 29.88 -51.08 33.30
N PRO A 203 31.06 -51.08 32.67
CA PRO A 203 31.81 -49.86 32.30
C PRO A 203 32.14 -49.72 30.80
#